data_AF-A0A2N5IC68-F1
#
_entry.id   AF-A0A2N5IC68-F1
#
_cell.length_a   1.000
_cell.length_b   1.000
_cell.length_c   1.000
_cell.angle_alpha   90.00
_cell.angle_beta   90.00
_cell.angle_gamma   90.00
#
_symmetry.space_group_name_H-M   'P 1'
#
loop_
_entity.id
_entity.type
_entity.pdbx_description
1 polymer ?
#
loop_
_entity_poly.entity_id
_entity_poly.type
_entity_poly.pdbx_seq_one_letter_code
_entity_poly.pdbx_strand_id
1 'polypeptide(L)'
;MYKLPKVKETEVHIEDKHSDMKVVVNTKDAKEVIVNGKVVWSLYDELPDFLQTYVKGCSDFIKYENEQLTVDVWMKETTTACTFYIPDRKQSKITARLDFITSLNDVEYEYIRNNNNIDEETADKLVAEFKESYEKLNQLIESYGFKLVKSHDSGDFLQAWWDIHFYRKEWNEEVMTTIWKAIADFNKKLDNVYDKYGR
;
A
#
# COMPACT_ATOMS: atom_id res chain seq x y z
N MET A 1 -26.89 5.84 6.78
CA MET A 1 -27.04 4.59 6.01
C MET A 1 -26.65 4.89 4.58
N TYR A 2 -25.41 4.60 4.20
CA TYR A 2 -25.14 4.40 2.78
C TYR A 2 -25.65 3.00 2.48
N LYS A 3 -26.54 2.92 1.50
CA LYS A 3 -26.92 1.64 0.91
C LYS A 3 -25.63 1.03 0.32
N LEU A 4 -25.66 -0.23 -0.09
CA LEU A 4 -24.73 -0.73 -1.11
C LEU A 4 -24.41 0.43 -2.10
N PRO A 5 -23.30 0.42 -2.86
CA PRO A 5 -23.52 0.82 -4.23
C PRO A 5 -24.64 -0.12 -4.69
N LYS A 6 -25.89 0.38 -4.66
CA LYS A 6 -26.97 -0.13 -5.50
C LYS A 6 -26.24 -0.44 -6.77
N VAL A 7 -26.42 -1.63 -7.34
CA VAL A 7 -26.08 -1.88 -8.74
C VAL A 7 -26.35 -0.56 -9.44
N LYS A 8 -25.27 0.19 -9.71
CA LYS A 8 -25.44 1.55 -10.21
C LYS A 8 -25.61 1.16 -11.65
N GLU A 9 -26.85 0.98 -12.04
CA GLU A 9 -27.21 1.07 -13.44
C GLU A 9 -26.80 2.49 -13.82
N THR A 10 -25.53 2.61 -14.18
CA THR A 10 -24.99 3.83 -14.73
C THR A 10 -25.52 3.83 -16.14
N GLU A 11 -26.61 4.56 -16.36
CA GLU A 11 -27.08 4.84 -17.71
C GLU A 11 -26.00 5.67 -18.39
N VAL A 12 -25.25 5.03 -19.28
CA VAL A 12 -24.40 5.73 -20.22
C VAL A 12 -25.27 6.04 -21.42
N HIS A 13 -25.56 7.31 -21.63
CA HIS A 13 -26.18 7.77 -22.88
C HIS A 13 -25.11 7.88 -23.96
N ILE A 14 -25.22 7.01 -24.96
CA ILE A 14 -24.45 7.10 -26.19
C ILE A 14 -25.32 7.87 -27.17
N GLU A 15 -24.99 9.13 -27.45
CA GLU A 15 -25.61 9.86 -28.56
C GLU A 15 -25.13 9.24 -29.87
N ASP A 16 -25.92 8.32 -30.41
CA ASP A 16 -25.89 8.00 -31.83
C ASP A 16 -27.17 8.55 -32.46
N LYS A 17 -27.06 9.23 -33.60
CA LYS A 17 -28.13 10.05 -34.21
C LYS A 17 -29.37 9.26 -34.65
N HIS A 18 -29.45 7.95 -34.39
CA HIS A 18 -30.50 7.08 -34.90
C HIS A 18 -31.15 6.10 -33.90
N SER A 19 -30.78 6.08 -32.62
CA SER A 19 -31.58 5.38 -31.60
C SER A 19 -31.10 5.71 -30.19
N ASP A 20 -32.01 6.00 -29.26
CA ASP A 20 -31.75 6.06 -27.83
C ASP A 20 -31.34 4.67 -27.31
N MET A 21 -30.12 4.23 -27.58
CA MET A 21 -29.56 3.02 -27.00
C MET A 21 -29.18 3.29 -25.55
N LYS A 22 -29.92 2.68 -24.63
CA LYS A 22 -29.55 2.59 -23.22
C LYS A 22 -28.67 1.38 -23.01
N VAL A 23 -27.41 1.60 -22.64
CA VAL A 23 -26.50 0.52 -22.24
C VAL A 23 -26.47 0.48 -20.72
N VAL A 24 -27.09 -0.55 -20.14
CA VAL A 24 -26.99 -0.85 -18.70
C VAL A 24 -25.87 -1.86 -18.53
N VAL A 25 -24.74 -1.42 -17.99
CA VAL A 25 -23.61 -2.31 -17.70
C VAL A 25 -23.71 -2.77 -16.25
N ASN A 26 -23.76 -4.09 -16.05
CA ASN A 26 -23.59 -4.66 -14.72
C ASN A 26 -22.11 -4.63 -14.36
N THR A 27 -21.71 -3.67 -13.53
CA THR A 27 -20.30 -3.37 -13.22
C THR A 27 -19.68 -4.29 -12.16
N LYS A 28 -20.31 -5.42 -11.84
CA LYS A 28 -19.87 -6.32 -10.77
C LYS A 28 -18.40 -6.74 -10.91
N ASP A 29 -17.91 -6.86 -12.15
CA ASP A 29 -16.53 -7.22 -12.49
C ASP A 29 -15.84 -6.19 -13.42
N ALA A 30 -16.53 -5.08 -13.77
CA ALA A 30 -16.03 -4.10 -14.73
C ALA A 30 -15.22 -3.01 -14.00
N LYS A 31 -13.95 -2.84 -14.40
CA LYS A 31 -13.08 -1.78 -13.86
C LYS A 31 -13.31 -0.43 -14.54
N GLU A 32 -13.66 -0.46 -15.83
CA GLU A 32 -13.98 0.71 -16.66
C GLU A 32 -15.07 0.35 -17.68
N VAL A 33 -15.84 1.36 -18.08
CA VAL A 33 -16.72 1.30 -19.25
C VAL A 33 -16.16 2.25 -20.30
N ILE A 34 -15.86 1.72 -21.48
CA ILE A 34 -15.27 2.48 -22.61
C ILE A 34 -16.27 2.48 -23.76
N VAL A 35 -16.63 3.68 -24.24
CA VAL A 35 -17.50 3.90 -25.40
C VAL A 35 -16.75 4.72 -26.44
N ASN A 36 -16.67 4.22 -27.67
CA ASN A 36 -15.98 4.90 -28.79
C ASN A 36 -14.53 5.33 -28.44
N GLY A 37 -13.81 4.49 -27.71
CA GLY A 37 -12.44 4.77 -27.27
C GLY A 37 -12.31 5.78 -26.12
N LYS A 38 -13.42 6.22 -25.51
CA LYS A 38 -13.42 7.11 -24.34
C LYS A 38 -13.92 6.37 -23.11
N VAL A 39 -13.21 6.51 -21.98
CA VAL A 39 -13.69 6.05 -20.67
C VAL A 39 -14.87 6.94 -20.26
N VAL A 40 -16.04 6.34 -20.05
CA VAL A 40 -17.27 7.03 -19.66
C VAL A 40 -17.66 6.75 -18.21
N TRP A 41 -17.06 5.73 -17.61
CA TRP A 41 -17.18 5.41 -16.18
C TRP A 41 -15.97 4.57 -15.77
N SER A 42 -15.44 4.82 -14.57
CA SER A 42 -14.41 4.00 -13.96
C SER A 42 -14.72 3.72 -12.50
N LEU A 43 -14.39 2.50 -12.05
CA LEU A 43 -14.36 2.17 -10.62
C LEU A 43 -13.40 3.10 -9.86
N TYR A 44 -12.36 3.63 -10.52
CA TYR A 44 -11.41 4.54 -9.90
C TYR A 44 -12.02 5.91 -9.58
N ASP A 45 -13.04 6.35 -10.31
CA ASP A 45 -13.72 7.64 -10.06
C ASP A 45 -14.52 7.62 -8.75
N GLU A 46 -14.88 6.44 -8.27
CA GLU A 46 -15.59 6.23 -7.00
C GLU A 46 -14.62 6.05 -5.81
N LEU A 47 -13.31 5.92 -6.08
CA LEU A 47 -12.29 5.92 -5.03
C LEU A 47 -12.16 7.34 -4.44
N PRO A 48 -11.79 7.45 -3.15
CA PRO A 48 -11.41 8.75 -2.60
C PRO A 48 -10.32 9.40 -3.48
N ASP A 49 -10.46 10.69 -3.78
CA ASP A 49 -9.54 11.46 -4.64
C ASP A 49 -8.07 11.18 -4.33
N PHE A 50 -7.78 11.01 -3.03
CA PHE A 50 -6.45 10.75 -2.52
C PHE A 50 -5.79 9.41 -2.90
N LEU A 51 -6.57 8.44 -3.39
CA LEU A 51 -6.07 7.15 -3.90
C LEU A 51 -6.17 7.04 -5.41
N GLN A 52 -6.90 7.93 -6.08
CA GLN A 52 -7.07 7.86 -7.53
C GLN A 52 -5.73 7.93 -8.26
N THR A 53 -4.76 8.68 -7.74
CA THR A 53 -3.39 8.80 -8.28
C THR A 53 -2.61 7.48 -8.21
N TYR A 54 -2.82 6.69 -7.15
CA TYR A 54 -2.08 5.45 -6.90
C TYR A 54 -2.62 4.26 -7.67
N VAL A 55 -3.93 4.26 -7.93
CA VAL A 55 -4.62 3.09 -8.47
C VAL A 55 -4.70 3.11 -10.00
N LYS A 56 -4.47 4.26 -10.64
CA LYS A 56 -4.44 4.46 -12.10
C LYS A 56 -3.35 3.68 -12.87
N GLY A 57 -2.69 2.72 -12.24
CA GLY A 57 -1.80 1.75 -12.88
C GLY A 57 -1.74 0.36 -12.22
N CYS A 58 -2.55 0.08 -11.20
CA CYS A 58 -2.50 -1.14 -10.38
C CYS A 58 -3.86 -1.85 -10.30
N SER A 59 -4.55 -1.96 -11.44
CA SER A 59 -5.97 -2.32 -11.51
C SER A 59 -6.34 -3.69 -10.94
N ASP A 60 -5.38 -4.60 -10.71
CA ASP A 60 -5.66 -6.00 -10.41
C ASP A 60 -5.98 -6.29 -8.94
N PHE A 61 -5.90 -5.30 -8.05
CA PHE A 61 -5.98 -5.54 -6.60
C PHE A 61 -6.93 -4.59 -5.84
N ILE A 62 -8.08 -4.28 -6.42
CA ILE A 62 -9.17 -3.62 -5.71
C ILE A 62 -10.22 -4.66 -5.33
N LYS A 63 -10.57 -4.73 -4.04
CA LYS A 63 -11.61 -5.62 -3.52
C LYS A 63 -12.53 -4.84 -2.59
N TYR A 64 -13.80 -5.22 -2.56
CA TYR A 64 -14.76 -4.63 -1.65
C TYR A 64 -15.51 -5.72 -0.90
N GLU A 65 -15.23 -5.85 0.39
CA GLU A 65 -15.74 -6.91 1.24
C GLU A 65 -15.94 -6.38 2.67
N ASN A 66 -16.95 -6.88 3.38
CA ASN A 66 -17.17 -6.58 4.81
C ASN A 66 -17.21 -5.06 5.16
N GLU A 67 -17.93 -4.25 4.37
CA GLU A 67 -18.04 -2.79 4.55
C GLU A 67 -16.69 -2.04 4.44
N GLN A 68 -15.74 -2.62 3.70
CA GLN A 68 -14.39 -2.10 3.53
C GLN A 68 -13.91 -2.28 2.08
N LEU A 69 -13.31 -1.21 1.57
CA LEU A 69 -12.56 -1.21 0.31
C LEU A 69 -11.09 -1.53 0.60
N THR A 70 -10.57 -2.56 -0.04
CA THR A 70 -9.15 -2.95 -0.01
C THR A 70 -8.51 -2.60 -1.34
N VAL A 71 -7.36 -1.94 -1.30
CA VAL A 71 -6.61 -1.51 -2.46
C VAL A 71 -5.13 -1.85 -2.27
N ASP A 72 -4.60 -2.80 -3.02
CA ASP A 72 -3.14 -3.00 -3.06
C ASP A 72 -2.53 -2.05 -4.08
N VAL A 73 -1.54 -1.30 -3.63
CA VAL A 73 -0.82 -0.33 -4.44
C VAL A 73 0.63 -0.76 -4.54
N TRP A 74 1.13 -0.74 -5.77
CA TRP A 74 2.54 -0.94 -6.08
C TRP A 74 3.09 0.36 -6.67
N MET A 75 3.90 1.07 -5.88
CA MET A 75 4.61 2.23 -6.41
C MET A 75 5.78 1.72 -7.26
N LYS A 76 5.82 2.09 -8.54
CA LYS A 76 6.83 1.60 -9.52
C LYS A 76 8.28 1.77 -9.06
N GLU A 77 8.54 2.76 -8.21
CA GLU A 77 9.87 3.10 -7.70
C GLU A 77 10.27 2.29 -6.46
N THR A 78 9.36 1.51 -5.88
CA THR A 78 9.60 0.75 -4.63
C THR A 78 9.36 -0.74 -4.83
N THR A 79 10.13 -1.54 -4.11
CA THR A 79 9.93 -3.00 -4.03
C THR A 79 8.85 -3.40 -3.02
N THR A 80 8.44 -2.48 -2.14
CA THR A 80 7.45 -2.71 -1.08
C THR A 80 6.04 -2.38 -1.58
N ALA A 81 5.09 -3.29 -1.42
CA ALA A 81 3.67 -3.03 -1.64
C ALA A 81 3.03 -2.30 -0.44
N CYS A 82 1.98 -1.52 -0.69
CA CYS A 82 1.15 -0.92 0.35
C CYS A 82 -0.32 -1.26 0.11
N THR A 83 -0.96 -1.90 1.09
CA THR A 83 -2.40 -2.22 1.05
C THR A 83 -3.17 -1.22 1.87
N PHE A 84 -4.13 -0.52 1.25
CA PHE A 84 -5.06 0.35 1.95
C PHE A 84 -6.36 -0.40 2.26
N TYR A 85 -6.76 -0.36 3.53
CA TYR A 85 -8.05 -0.85 4.02
C TYR A 85 -8.91 0.35 4.44
N ILE A 86 -9.96 0.63 3.69
CA ILE A 86 -10.74 1.86 3.76
C ILE A 86 -12.18 1.49 4.16
N PRO A 87 -12.58 1.69 5.42
CA PRO A 87 -13.94 1.39 5.86
C PRO A 87 -14.94 2.38 5.26
N ASP A 88 -16.16 1.94 4.95
CA ASP A 88 -17.23 2.78 4.39
C ASP A 88 -17.55 4.01 5.23
N ARG A 89 -17.50 3.82 6.55
CA ARG A 89 -17.82 4.87 7.51
C ARG A 89 -16.74 5.93 7.45
N LYS A 90 -17.11 7.14 7.00
CA LYS A 90 -16.19 8.28 6.84
C LYS A 90 -15.42 8.64 8.12
N GLN A 91 -16.01 8.35 9.28
CA GLN A 91 -15.42 8.60 10.59
C GLN A 91 -14.52 7.47 11.11
N SER A 92 -14.45 6.33 10.41
CA SER A 92 -13.57 5.23 10.77
C SER A 92 -12.16 5.46 10.20
N LYS A 93 -11.15 4.94 10.90
CA LYS A 93 -9.75 5.00 10.47
C LYS A 93 -9.53 4.12 9.24
N ILE A 94 -8.75 4.64 8.31
CA ILE A 94 -8.11 3.90 7.23
C ILE A 94 -6.87 3.22 7.78
N THR A 95 -6.53 2.06 7.25
CA THR A 95 -5.26 1.37 7.53
C THR A 95 -4.44 1.33 6.25
N ALA A 96 -3.23 1.87 6.27
CA ALA A 96 -2.20 1.58 5.28
C ALA A 96 -1.29 0.48 5.85
N ARG A 97 -1.24 -0.67 5.18
CA ARG A 97 -0.44 -1.82 5.57
C ARG A 97 0.76 -1.94 4.64
N LEU A 98 1.94 -2.04 5.22
CA LEU A 98 3.22 -2.12 4.53
C LEU A 98 3.98 -3.35 5.00
N ASP A 99 4.75 -3.95 4.10
CA ASP A 99 5.72 -4.99 4.45
C ASP A 99 6.99 -4.37 5.00
N PHE A 100 7.42 -4.83 6.17
CA PHE A 100 8.60 -4.34 6.86
C PHE A 100 9.17 -5.43 7.77
N ILE A 101 10.34 -5.18 8.36
CA ILE A 101 11.00 -6.19 9.19
C ILE A 101 10.19 -6.57 10.43
N THR A 102 10.31 -7.84 10.86
CA THR A 102 9.68 -8.34 12.10
C THR A 102 10.15 -7.57 13.33
N SER A 103 11.47 -7.45 13.49
CA SER A 103 12.12 -6.62 14.49
C SER A 103 13.59 -6.38 14.13
N LEU A 104 14.18 -5.31 14.67
CA LEU A 104 15.63 -5.07 14.55
C LEU A 104 16.47 -6.18 15.19
N ASN A 105 15.97 -6.78 16.27
CA ASN A 105 16.69 -7.86 16.94
C ASN A 105 16.79 -9.08 16.04
N ASP A 106 15.69 -9.46 15.38
CA ASP A 106 15.69 -10.62 14.47
C ASP A 106 16.64 -10.36 13.28
N VAL A 107 16.68 -9.14 12.75
CA VAL A 107 17.65 -8.74 11.72
C VAL A 107 19.10 -8.86 12.24
N GLU A 108 19.39 -8.36 13.45
CA GLU A 108 20.73 -8.44 14.04
C GLU A 108 21.17 -9.89 14.27
N TYR A 109 20.34 -10.70 14.94
CA TYR A 109 20.71 -12.06 15.33
C TYR A 109 20.68 -13.02 14.15
N GLU A 110 19.56 -13.14 13.45
CA GLU A 110 19.36 -14.17 12.43
C GLU A 110 20.10 -13.87 11.13
N TYR A 111 20.27 -12.58 10.80
CA TYR A 111 20.74 -12.19 9.48
C TYR A 111 22.17 -11.68 9.43
N ILE A 112 22.60 -11.00 10.50
CA ILE A 112 23.92 -10.38 10.54
C ILE A 112 24.87 -11.24 11.37
N ARG A 113 24.56 -11.49 12.64
CA ARG A 113 25.49 -12.15 13.56
C ARG A 113 25.58 -13.67 13.37
N ASN A 114 24.50 -14.32 12.95
CA ASN A 114 24.53 -15.76 12.63
C ASN A 114 25.04 -16.07 11.21
N ASN A 115 25.45 -15.07 10.44
CA ASN A 115 25.93 -15.27 9.07
C ASN A 115 27.44 -15.53 9.04
N ASN A 116 27.84 -16.74 8.64
CA ASN A 116 29.24 -17.16 8.57
C ASN A 116 30.11 -16.38 7.56
N ASN A 117 29.49 -15.62 6.65
CA ASN A 117 30.19 -14.80 5.64
C ASN A 117 30.40 -13.35 6.08
N ILE A 118 29.97 -12.99 7.29
CA ILE A 118 30.10 -11.65 7.85
C ILE A 118 31.07 -11.74 9.03
N ASP A 119 32.20 -11.03 8.95
CA ASP A 119 33.09 -10.89 10.10
C ASP A 119 32.50 -9.93 11.16
N GLU A 120 33.00 -10.01 12.39
CA GLU A 120 32.49 -9.22 13.52
C GLU A 120 32.55 -7.70 13.25
N GLU A 121 33.61 -7.21 12.60
CA GLU A 121 33.76 -5.79 12.28
C GLU A 121 32.65 -5.32 11.32
N THR A 122 32.38 -6.11 10.28
CA THR A 122 31.31 -5.86 9.31
C THR A 122 29.94 -6.01 9.97
N ALA A 123 29.77 -7.01 10.84
CA ALA A 123 28.53 -7.23 11.58
C ALA A 123 28.18 -6.02 12.45
N ASP A 124 29.13 -5.52 13.25
CA ASP A 124 28.93 -4.36 14.11
C ASP A 124 28.58 -3.10 13.30
N LYS A 125 29.26 -2.91 12.16
CA LYS A 125 28.95 -1.81 11.24
C LYS A 125 27.52 -1.92 10.70
N LEU A 126 27.13 -3.08 10.18
CA LEU A 126 25.78 -3.30 9.63
C LEU A 126 24.71 -3.07 10.70
N VAL A 127 24.90 -3.62 11.90
CA VAL A 127 23.98 -3.44 13.03
C VAL A 127 23.81 -1.96 13.38
N ALA A 128 24.92 -1.21 13.49
CA ALA A 128 24.87 0.22 13.78
C ALA A 128 24.09 0.99 12.70
N GLU A 129 24.35 0.69 11.43
CA GLU A 129 23.67 1.37 10.35
C GLU A 129 22.17 1.02 10.25
N PHE A 130 21.77 -0.23 10.52
CA PHE A 130 20.34 -0.59 10.56
C PHE A 130 19.61 0.04 11.74
N LYS A 131 20.25 0.12 12.92
CA LYS A 131 19.69 0.83 14.08
C LYS A 131 19.48 2.31 13.77
N GLU A 132 20.46 2.97 13.16
CA GLU A 132 20.33 4.37 12.74
C GLU A 132 19.21 4.57 11.70
N SER A 133 19.14 3.71 10.67
CA SER A 133 18.08 3.78 9.65
C SER A 133 16.69 3.57 10.25
N TYR A 134 16.53 2.64 11.18
CA TYR A 134 15.27 2.37 11.86
C TYR A 134 14.86 3.53 12.78
N GLU A 135 15.80 4.14 13.50
CA GLU A 135 15.53 5.30 14.33
C GLU A 135 15.09 6.50 13.49
N LYS A 136 15.79 6.80 12.38
CA LYS A 136 15.39 7.85 11.44
C LYS A 136 14.00 7.61 10.86
N LEU A 137 13.67 6.37 10.52
CA LEU A 137 12.33 6.01 10.04
C LEU A 137 11.26 6.29 11.10
N ASN A 138 11.48 5.90 12.35
CA ASN A 138 10.52 6.17 13.42
C ASN A 138 10.36 7.67 13.67
N GLN A 139 11.46 8.42 13.74
CA GLN A 139 11.43 9.87 13.91
C GLN A 139 10.67 10.55 12.77
N LEU A 140 10.88 10.11 11.53
CA LEU A 140 10.15 10.60 10.36
C LEU A 140 8.64 10.37 10.51
N ILE A 141 8.22 9.14 10.81
CA ILE A 141 6.80 8.77 10.96
C ILE A 141 6.15 9.56 12.10
N GLU A 142 6.82 9.67 13.23
CA GLU A 142 6.36 10.44 14.40
C GLU A 142 6.28 11.93 14.11
N SER A 143 7.20 12.50 13.32
CA SER A 143 7.18 13.92 12.94
C SER A 143 5.92 14.31 12.17
N TYR A 144 5.30 13.35 11.47
CA TYR A 144 4.02 13.51 10.78
C TYR A 144 2.79 13.17 11.64
N GLY A 145 3.00 12.84 12.93
CA GLY A 145 1.93 12.46 13.86
C GLY A 145 1.38 11.05 13.65
N PHE A 146 2.08 10.22 12.88
CA PHE A 146 1.71 8.83 12.66
C PHE A 146 2.47 7.89 13.59
N LYS A 147 2.00 6.64 13.64
CA LYS A 147 2.67 5.55 14.34
C LYS A 147 2.60 4.30 13.48
N LEU A 148 3.74 3.62 13.37
CA LEU A 148 3.83 2.30 12.76
C LEU A 148 3.52 1.25 13.83
N VAL A 149 2.52 0.40 13.58
CA VAL A 149 2.05 -0.61 14.52
C VAL A 149 2.17 -1.99 13.88
N LYS A 150 2.90 -2.91 14.51
CA LYS A 150 3.02 -4.27 14.00
C LYS A 150 1.64 -4.92 13.99
N SER A 151 1.23 -5.44 12.84
CA SER A 151 -0.05 -6.08 12.63
C SER A 151 0.04 -7.58 12.94
N HIS A 152 0.83 -8.30 12.14
CA HIS A 152 1.07 -9.74 12.27
C HIS A 152 2.32 -10.12 11.48
N ASP A 153 2.90 -11.27 11.78
CA ASP A 153 4.03 -11.82 11.02
C ASP A 153 3.56 -12.27 9.63
N SER A 154 4.40 -12.08 8.60
CA SER A 154 4.04 -12.47 7.23
C SER A 154 4.14 -13.98 7.00
N GLY A 155 4.74 -14.71 7.94
CA GLY A 155 5.10 -16.13 7.80
C GLY A 155 6.53 -16.33 7.33
N ASP A 156 7.16 -15.30 6.75
CA ASP A 156 8.60 -15.24 6.52
C ASP A 156 9.28 -14.70 7.77
N PHE A 157 10.37 -15.37 8.21
CA PHE A 157 10.95 -15.18 9.55
C PHE A 157 11.39 -13.74 9.85
N LEU A 158 11.65 -12.95 8.80
CA LEU A 158 12.18 -11.59 8.90
C LEU A 158 11.20 -10.50 8.43
N GLN A 159 10.03 -10.88 7.94
CA GLN A 159 9.04 -9.94 7.44
C GLN A 159 7.75 -10.00 8.26
N ALA A 160 7.15 -8.83 8.42
CA ALA A 160 5.90 -8.64 9.11
C ALA A 160 5.10 -7.55 8.42
N TRP A 161 3.79 -7.63 8.60
CA TRP A 161 2.89 -6.58 8.17
C TRP A 161 2.78 -5.51 9.24
N TRP A 162 2.95 -4.26 8.85
CA TRP A 162 2.85 -3.10 9.73
C TRP A 162 1.77 -2.13 9.24
N ASP A 163 1.00 -1.62 10.18
CA ASP A 163 -0.17 -0.79 9.94
C ASP A 163 0.09 0.66 10.38
N ILE A 164 -0.26 1.62 9.53
CA ILE A 164 -0.44 3.03 9.85
C ILE A 164 -1.93 3.34 9.81
N HIS A 165 -2.48 3.82 10.91
CA HIS A 165 -3.90 4.15 11.00
C HIS A 165 -4.13 5.66 11.01
N PHE A 166 -4.98 6.15 10.12
CA PHE A 166 -5.28 7.58 9.97
C PHE A 166 -6.74 7.81 9.53
N TYR A 167 -7.28 8.98 9.82
CA TYR A 167 -8.57 9.43 9.30
C TYR A 167 -8.40 10.06 7.92
N ARG A 168 -9.47 10.04 7.11
CA ARG A 168 -9.48 10.67 5.77
C ARG A 168 -8.98 12.11 5.74
N LYS A 169 -9.32 12.89 6.77
CA LYS A 169 -8.92 14.30 6.90
C LYS A 169 -7.42 14.51 7.15
N GLU A 170 -6.72 13.45 7.58
CA GLU A 170 -5.29 13.44 7.89
C GLU A 170 -4.48 12.99 6.67
N TRP A 171 -5.14 12.66 5.56
CA TRP A 171 -4.44 12.24 4.36
C TRP A 171 -3.53 13.35 3.83
N ASN A 172 -2.29 12.97 3.56
CA ASN A 172 -1.35 13.76 2.77
C ASN A 172 -0.53 12.81 1.89
N GLU A 173 -0.64 12.99 0.57
CA GLU A 173 -0.03 12.11 -0.43
C GLU A 173 1.49 12.14 -0.37
N GLU A 174 2.08 13.32 -0.22
CA GLU A 174 3.52 13.51 -0.13
C GLU A 174 4.08 12.84 1.13
N VAL A 175 3.39 12.99 2.26
CA VAL A 175 3.76 12.37 3.53
C VAL A 175 3.72 10.84 3.43
N MET A 176 2.61 10.28 2.93
CA MET A 176 2.48 8.83 2.79
C MET A 176 3.49 8.25 1.80
N THR A 177 3.76 8.95 0.69
CA THR A 177 4.81 8.57 -0.26
C THR A 177 6.17 8.57 0.41
N THR A 178 6.48 9.61 1.20
CA THR A 178 7.77 9.77 1.89
C THR A 178 8.01 8.64 2.89
N ILE A 179 7.00 8.33 3.71
CA ILE A 179 7.07 7.21 4.67
C ILE A 179 7.27 5.88 3.93
N TRP A 180 6.49 5.64 2.87
CA TRP A 180 6.58 4.41 2.10
C TRP A 180 7.95 4.25 1.43
N LYS A 181 8.51 5.32 0.83
CA LYS A 181 9.87 5.32 0.29
C LYS A 181 10.92 5.00 1.35
N ALA A 182 10.81 5.59 2.54
CA ALA A 182 11.74 5.32 3.63
C ALA A 182 11.71 3.84 4.09
N ILE A 183 10.52 3.23 4.14
CA ILE A 183 10.36 1.79 4.42
C ILE A 183 10.99 0.95 3.29
N ALA A 184 10.72 1.30 2.04
CA ALA A 184 11.28 0.59 0.88
C ALA A 184 12.81 0.69 0.82
N ASP A 185 13.40 1.84 1.14
CA ASP A 185 14.85 2.02 1.21
C ASP A 185 15.50 1.17 2.31
N PHE A 186 14.82 1.04 3.46
CA PHE A 186 15.27 0.13 4.52
C PHE A 186 15.23 -1.33 4.04
N ASN A 187 14.12 -1.78 3.45
CA ASN A 187 14.00 -3.15 2.94
C ASN A 187 15.06 -3.44 1.87
N LYS A 188 15.26 -2.51 0.93
CA LYS A 188 16.31 -2.61 -0.09
C LYS A 188 17.71 -2.72 0.51
N LYS A 189 17.97 -2.05 1.63
CA LYS A 189 19.24 -2.18 2.34
C LYS A 189 19.41 -3.59 2.92
N LEU A 190 18.35 -4.18 3.47
CA LEU A 190 18.35 -5.56 3.93
C LEU A 190 18.60 -6.53 2.77
N ASP A 191 17.91 -6.34 1.64
CA ASP A 191 18.09 -7.16 0.43
C ASP A 191 19.53 -7.09 -0.09
N ASN A 192 20.16 -5.91 -0.10
CA ASN A 192 21.56 -5.77 -0.52
C ASN A 192 22.54 -6.52 0.40
N VAL A 193 22.25 -6.60 1.71
CA VAL A 193 23.04 -7.39 2.65
C VAL A 193 22.86 -8.87 2.35
N TYR A 194 21.64 -9.31 2.04
CA TYR A 194 21.39 -10.68 1.57
C TYR A 194 22.15 -11.03 0.31
N ASP A 195 22.06 -10.18 -0.71
CA ASP A 195 22.69 -10.45 -2.00
C ASP A 195 24.21 -10.52 -1.88
N LYS A 196 24.77 -9.74 -0.95
CA LYS A 196 26.21 -9.70 -0.71
C LYS A 196 26.73 -10.84 0.16
N TYR A 197 25.98 -11.25 1.19
CA TYR A 197 26.49 -12.18 2.23
C TYR A 197 25.63 -13.44 2.42
N GLY A 198 24.44 -13.51 1.82
CA GLY A 198 23.44 -14.57 1.98
C GLY A 198 23.70 -15.87 1.21
N ARG A 199 24.97 -16.22 0.96
CA ARG A 199 25.37 -17.50 0.33
C ARG A 199 26.50 -18.19 1.07
#